data_AF-A0AA90PFY3-F1
#
_entry.id   AF-A0AA90PFY3-F1
#
_cell.length_a   1.000
_cell.length_b   1.000
_cell.length_c   1.000
_cell.angle_alpha   90.00
_cell.angle_beta   90.00
_cell.angle_gamma   90.00
#
_symmetry.space_group_name_H-M   'P 1'
#
loop_
_entity.id
_entity.type
_entity.pdbx_description
1 polymer ?
#
loop_
_entity_poly.entity_id
_entity_poly.type
_entity_poly.pdbx_seq_one_letter_code
_entity_poly.pdbx_strand_id
1 'polypeptide(L)'
;MISVTVDKLKFKKQLSVIEQITLRDFLYTWVGNSSKGLDDFFHLEYTVDVFAKMEKTTNDTDLLISDDDYFRYITLTEDNQIVIGVLDMNSELKHRIIVH
;
A
#
# COMPACT_ATOMS: atom_id res chain seq x y z
N MET A 1 -7.55 6.69 -8.58
CA MET A 1 -6.11 6.48 -8.31
C MET A 1 -5.31 7.17 -9.39
N ILE A 2 -4.21 7.84 -9.03
CA ILE A 2 -3.30 8.48 -10.01
C ILE A 2 -1.97 7.74 -9.96
N SER A 3 -1.49 7.27 -11.11
CA SER A 3 -0.17 6.66 -11.24
C SER A 3 0.91 7.73 -11.14
N VAL A 4 1.93 7.48 -10.33
CA VAL A 4 3.01 8.44 -10.07
C VAL A 4 4.37 7.77 -10.13
N THR A 5 5.38 8.55 -10.50
CA THR A 5 6.78 8.10 -10.45
C THR A 5 7.34 8.38 -9.06
N VAL A 6 7.97 7.36 -8.46
CA VAL A 6 8.59 7.41 -7.13
C VAL A 6 9.54 8.60 -6.95
N ASP A 7 10.24 9.01 -8.01
CA ASP A 7 11.21 10.12 -8.01
C ASP A 7 10.58 11.50 -7.69
N LYS A 8 9.28 11.64 -7.92
CA LYS A 8 8.55 12.89 -7.63
C LYS A 8 7.98 12.95 -6.20
N LEU A 9 8.08 11.86 -5.44
CA LEU A 9 7.51 11.75 -4.11
C LEU A 9 8.59 11.64 -3.05
N LYS A 10 8.43 12.41 -1.99
CA LYS A 10 9.27 12.27 -0.79
C LYS A 10 8.56 11.40 0.21
N PHE A 11 9.10 10.21 0.44
CA PHE A 11 8.53 9.25 1.39
C PHE A 11 8.99 9.52 2.80
N LYS A 12 8.12 9.26 3.78
CA LYS A 12 8.53 9.31 5.18
C LYS A 12 9.51 8.19 5.47
N LYS A 13 10.60 8.54 6.15
CA LYS A 13 11.59 7.56 6.62
C LYS A 13 11.09 6.70 7.76
N GLN A 14 10.11 7.19 8.52
CA GLN A 14 9.49 6.50 9.64
C GLN A 14 8.02 6.86 9.70
N LEU A 15 7.17 5.89 10.03
CA LEU A 15 5.76 6.11 10.31
C LEU A 15 5.54 6.01 11.83
N SER A 16 4.83 6.98 12.37
CA SER A 16 4.34 6.93 13.74
C SER A 16 3.37 5.77 13.91
N VAL A 17 3.17 5.29 15.14
CA VAL A 17 2.17 4.25 15.44
C VAL A 17 0.78 4.64 14.95
N ILE A 18 0.41 5.92 15.09
CA ILE A 18 -0.87 6.45 14.59
C ILE A 18 -0.95 6.33 13.07
N GLU A 19 0.11 6.72 12.35
CA GLU A 19 0.17 6.63 10.89
C GLU A 19 0.08 5.18 10.42
N GLN A 20 0.75 4.26 11.10
CA GLN A 20 0.65 2.82 10.83
C GLN A 20 -0.81 2.32 11.02
N ILE A 21 -1.47 2.72 12.11
CA ILE A 21 -2.87 2.38 12.35
C ILE A 21 -3.78 2.98 11.27
N THR A 22 -3.58 4.24 10.91
CA THR A 22 -4.34 4.92 9.84
C THR A 22 -4.18 4.22 8.50
N LEU A 23 -2.96 3.82 8.11
CA LEU A 23 -2.73 3.09 6.86
C LEU A 23 -3.43 1.74 6.84
N ARG A 24 -3.41 1.03 7.98
CA ARG A 24 -4.09 -0.26 8.13
C ARG A 24 -5.61 -0.09 8.02
N ASP A 25 -6.18 0.86 8.76
CA ASP A 25 -7.61 1.17 8.75
C ASP A 25 -8.09 1.64 7.37
N PHE A 26 -7.27 2.45 6.69
CA PHE A 26 -7.50 2.88 5.33
C PHE A 26 -7.57 1.68 4.37
N LEU A 27 -6.60 0.75 4.42
CA LEU A 27 -6.63 -0.46 3.59
C LEU A 27 -7.85 -1.32 3.87
N TYR A 28 -8.23 -1.50 5.15
CA TYR A 28 -9.43 -2.22 5.52
C TYR A 28 -10.71 -1.59 4.95
N THR A 29 -10.83 -0.27 5.03
CA THR A 29 -11.99 0.44 4.48
C THR A 29 -12.00 0.38 2.95
N TRP A 30 -10.84 0.59 2.34
CA TRP A 30 -10.70 0.61 0.89
C TRP A 30 -10.96 -0.75 0.26
N VAL A 31 -10.62 -1.85 0.95
CA VAL A 31 -10.83 -3.22 0.43
C VAL A 31 -12.05 -3.92 1.00
N GLY A 32 -12.57 -3.51 2.15
CA GLY A 32 -13.91 -3.90 2.58
C GLY A 32 -15.01 -3.43 1.59
N ASN A 33 -14.70 -2.45 0.74
CA ASN A 33 -15.50 -2.03 -0.40
C ASN A 33 -15.31 -2.89 -1.67
N SER A 34 -14.37 -3.84 -1.65
CA SER A 34 -14.04 -4.78 -2.72
C SER A 34 -14.50 -6.20 -2.34
N SER A 35 -14.82 -7.01 -3.34
CA SER A 35 -15.46 -8.33 -3.18
C SER A 35 -14.58 -9.42 -2.54
N LYS A 36 -13.36 -9.09 -2.09
CA LYS A 36 -12.34 -10.04 -1.59
C LYS A 36 -12.13 -9.86 -0.08
N GLY A 37 -12.07 -10.99 0.64
CA GLY A 37 -12.17 -11.07 2.10
C GLY A 37 -11.08 -10.33 2.88
N LEU A 38 -11.48 -9.75 4.01
CA LEU A 38 -10.67 -8.96 4.93
C LEU A 38 -9.48 -9.73 5.55
N ASP A 39 -9.52 -11.07 5.58
CA ASP A 39 -8.49 -11.94 6.16
C ASP A 39 -7.09 -11.74 5.52
N ASP A 40 -7.07 -11.28 4.27
CA ASP A 40 -5.88 -11.16 3.44
C ASP A 40 -4.93 -10.00 3.82
N PHE A 41 -5.45 -9.02 4.57
CA PHE A 41 -4.75 -7.81 5.01
C PHE A 41 -4.13 -7.92 6.39
N PHE A 42 -4.39 -9.01 7.10
CA PHE A 42 -3.91 -9.17 8.47
C PHE A 42 -2.37 -9.40 8.55
N HIS A 43 -1.74 -9.73 7.42
CA HIS A 43 -0.30 -10.01 7.33
C HIS A 43 0.52 -8.83 6.77
N LEU A 44 0.21 -7.61 7.24
CA LEU A 44 1.03 -6.43 6.95
C LEU A 44 2.07 -6.23 8.05
N GLU A 45 3.33 -6.27 7.67
CA GLU A 45 4.44 -5.96 8.56
C GLU A 45 5.00 -4.56 8.26
N TYR A 46 5.28 -3.85 9.35
CA TYR A 46 5.96 -2.56 9.27
C TYR A 46 7.44 -2.80 8.99
N THR A 47 7.92 -2.28 7.86
CA THR A 47 9.32 -2.36 7.46
C THR A 47 9.86 -0.98 7.13
N VAL A 48 11.14 -0.78 7.42
CA VAL A 48 11.87 0.44 7.10
C VAL A 48 13.11 0.02 6.33
N ASP A 49 13.06 0.17 5.02
CA ASP A 49 14.18 -0.10 4.12
C ASP A 49 14.67 1.23 3.54
N VAL A 50 14.32 1.57 2.30
CA VAL A 50 14.51 2.92 1.73
C VAL A 50 13.57 3.96 2.37
N PHE A 51 12.35 3.55 2.70
CA PHE A 51 11.33 4.34 3.35
C PHE A 51 10.45 3.46 4.24
N ALA A 52 9.66 4.07 5.09
CA ALA A 52 8.78 3.34 6.00
C ALA A 52 7.49 2.92 5.29
N LYS A 53 7.18 1.63 5.34
CA LYS A 53 6.06 1.03 4.62
C LYS A 53 5.43 -0.10 5.43
N MET A 54 4.16 -0.35 5.15
CA MET A 54 3.44 -1.54 5.62
C MET A 54 3.38 -2.48 4.42
N GLU A 55 4.17 -3.55 4.45
CA GLU A 55 4.34 -4.49 3.36
C GLU A 55 3.66 -5.81 3.67
N LYS A 56 3.06 -6.44 2.66
CA LYS A 56 2.50 -7.78 2.79
C LYS A 56 3.62 -8.82 2.85
N THR A 57 3.60 -9.69 3.86
CA THR A 57 4.64 -10.70 4.06
C THR A 57 4.25 -12.12 3.66
N THR A 58 2.97 -12.39 3.42
CA THR A 58 2.48 -13.70 2.94
C THR A 58 2.23 -13.70 1.43
N ASN A 59 2.63 -14.79 0.77
CA ASN A 59 2.43 -15.04 -0.65
C ASN A 59 1.07 -15.71 -0.96
N ASP A 60 0.23 -15.95 0.05
CA ASP A 60 -0.88 -16.91 -0.04
C ASP A 60 -2.06 -16.39 -0.89
N THR A 61 -2.08 -15.10 -1.18
CA THR A 61 -3.17 -14.44 -1.88
C THR A 61 -2.67 -13.08 -2.36
N ASP A 62 -2.20 -12.97 -3.60
CA ASP A 62 -1.91 -11.66 -4.13
C ASP A 62 -3.20 -10.83 -4.14
N LEU A 63 -3.19 -9.80 -3.30
CA LEU A 63 -4.36 -9.02 -3.02
C LEU A 63 -4.66 -8.16 -4.25
N LEU A 64 -5.62 -8.62 -5.04
CA LEU A 64 -6.06 -7.96 -6.26
C LEU A 64 -6.75 -6.64 -5.90
N ILE A 65 -6.07 -5.54 -6.20
CA ILE A 65 -6.57 -4.18 -6.05
C ILE A 65 -7.42 -3.79 -7.25
N SER A 66 -7.09 -4.34 -8.42
CA SER A 66 -7.78 -4.21 -9.69
C SER A 66 -7.53 -5.48 -10.50
N ASP A 67 -8.27 -5.72 -11.58
CA ASP A 67 -8.22 -6.97 -12.38
C ASP A 67 -6.79 -7.44 -12.71
N ASP A 68 -5.83 -6.53 -12.85
CA ASP A 68 -4.43 -6.79 -13.23
C ASP A 68 -3.38 -6.25 -12.24
N ASP A 69 -3.79 -5.68 -11.10
CA ASP A 69 -2.87 -5.06 -10.13
C ASP A 69 -2.94 -5.74 -8.76
N TYR A 70 -1.78 -6.21 -8.30
CA TYR A 70 -1.59 -6.86 -7.01
C TYR A 70 -0.98 -5.92 -5.99
N PHE A 71 -1.54 -5.85 -4.79
CA PHE A 71 -0.98 -5.04 -3.72
C PHE A 71 0.36 -5.57 -3.24
N ARG A 72 1.32 -4.67 -3.01
CA ARG A 72 2.60 -4.99 -2.39
C ARG A 72 2.77 -4.31 -1.03
N TYR A 73 2.56 -3.00 -0.97
CA TYR A 73 2.70 -2.23 0.26
C TYR A 73 1.89 -0.93 0.22
N ILE A 74 1.73 -0.33 1.40
CA ILE A 74 1.21 1.03 1.56
C ILE A 74 2.22 1.87 2.36
N THR A 75 2.30 3.15 2.05
CA THR A 75 3.21 4.10 2.70
C THR A 75 2.61 5.51 2.70
N LEU A 76 3.27 6.42 3.41
CA LEU A 76 2.96 7.85 3.44
C LEU A 76 4.14 8.66 2.94
N THR A 77 3.81 9.71 2.22
CA THR A 77 4.75 10.78 1.86
C THR A 77 4.88 11.81 2.98
N GLU A 78 5.93 12.63 2.92
CA GLU A 78 6.13 13.76 3.84
C GLU A 78 4.95 14.74 3.80
N ASP A 79 4.32 14.89 2.64
CA ASP A 79 3.08 15.65 2.41
C ASP A 79 1.80 14.92 2.90
N ASN A 80 1.94 13.86 3.69
CA ASN A 80 0.86 13.02 4.22
C ASN A 80 -0.04 12.40 3.13
N GLN A 81 0.45 12.27 1.89
CA GLN A 81 -0.28 11.57 0.84
C GLN A 81 -0.08 10.07 0.97
N ILE A 82 -1.19 9.32 0.88
CA ILE A 82 -1.19 7.85 0.91
C ILE A 82 -0.78 7.33 -0.46
N VAL A 83 0.25 6.49 -0.46
CA VAL A 83 0.78 5.84 -1.66
C VAL A 83 0.71 4.34 -1.49
N ILE A 84 0.18 3.66 -2.50
CA ILE A 84 0.21 2.20 -2.59
C ILE A 84 1.22 1.77 -3.66
N GLY A 85 2.02 0.77 -3.33
CA GLY A 85 2.82 0.01 -4.29
C GLY A 85 2.01 -1.17 -4.78
N VAL A 86 1.82 -1.26 -6.09
CA VAL A 86 1.13 -2.37 -6.75
C VAL A 86 2.02 -3.01 -7.81
N LEU A 87 1.94 -4.32 -7.96
CA LEU A 87 2.59 -5.08 -9.02
C LEU A 87 1.58 -5.34 -10.13
N ASP A 88 1.94 -4.98 -11.35
CA ASP A 88 1.20 -5.36 -12.56
C ASP A 88 1.40 -6.86 -12.88
N MET A 89 0.65 -7.43 -13.82
CA MET A 89 0.86 -8.80 -14.34
C MET A 89 2.32 -9.09 -14.74
N ASN A 90 3.04 -8.07 -15.20
CA ASN A 90 4.45 -8.17 -15.58
C ASN A 90 5.43 -8.14 -14.38
N SER A 91 4.93 -8.18 -13.14
CA SER A 91 5.69 -7.99 -11.90
C SER A 91 6.39 -6.63 -11.82
N GLU A 92 5.91 -5.63 -12.57
CA GLU A 92 6.44 -4.27 -12.53
C GLU A 92 5.81 -3.49 -11.38
N LEU A 93 6.66 -2.94 -10.50
CA LEU A 93 6.23 -2.13 -9.37
C LEU A 93 5.77 -0.74 -9.83
N LYS A 94 4.47 -0.50 -9.72
CA LYS A 94 3.82 0.78 -9.98
C LYS A 94 3.40 1.43 -8.66
N HIS A 95 3.53 2.75 -8.59
CA HIS A 95 3.09 3.52 -7.42
C HIS A 95 1.83 4.29 -7.78
N ARG A 96 0.83 4.24 -6.90
CA ARG A 96 -0.42 4.98 -7.07
C ARG A 96 -0.71 5.81 -5.84
N ILE A 97 -1.03 7.08 -6.05
CA ILE A 97 -1.58 7.95 -5.00
C ILE A 97 -3.08 7.69 -4.92
N ILE A 98 -3.55 7.50 -3.70
CA ILE A 98 -4.98 7.46 -3.43
C ILE A 98 -5.40 8.88 -3.03
N VAL A 99 -6.14 9.52 -3.92
CA VAL A 99 -6.70 10.85 -3.72
C VAL A 99 -8.08 10.66 -3.11
N HIS A 100 -8.31 11.25 -1.94
CA HIS A 100 -9.63 11.33 -1.30
C HIS A 100 -10.29 12.66 -1.67
#